data_AF-D7KKN5-F1
#
_entry.id   AF-D7KKN5-F1
#
_cell.length_a   1.000
_cell.length_b   1.000
_cell.length_c   1.000
_cell.angle_alpha   90.00
_cell.angle_beta   90.00
_cell.angle_gamma   90.00
#
_symmetry.space_group_name_H-M   'P 1'
#
loop_
_entity.id
_entity.type
_entity.pdbx_description
1 polymer ?
#
loop_
_entity_poly.entity_id
_entity_poly.type
_entity_poly.pdbx_seq_one_letter_code
_entity_poly.pdbx_strand_id
1 'polypeptide(L)'
;MPFPSWFNADWKAEFHRLYHLESVEELELGWRDMVNPFGLHTSRHINNLYASRSLWSLPYLRSHFLDGMTLTGRSKAINAFIQRLLSAQILLAHFVEQVCSLLHSDSVNSLLV
;
A
#
# COMPACT_ATOMS: atom_id res chain seq x y z
N MET A 1 9.26 -6.93 17.44
CA MET A 1 9.28 -5.51 17.86
C MET A 1 7.86 -5.10 18.23
N PRO A 2 7.61 -4.52 19.40
CA PRO A 2 6.31 -3.90 19.68
C PRO A 2 6.11 -2.67 18.76
N PHE A 3 4.85 -2.33 18.50
CA PHE A 3 4.53 -1.10 17.77
C PHE A 3 5.02 0.13 18.55
N PRO A 4 5.47 1.19 17.87
CA PRO A 4 5.84 2.44 18.53
C PRO A 4 4.68 2.99 19.38
N SER A 5 4.99 3.66 20.50
CA SER A 5 3.99 4.18 21.44
C SER A 5 3.03 5.21 20.83
N TRP A 6 3.45 5.90 19.77
CA TRP A 6 2.61 6.82 19.00
C TRP A 6 1.62 6.11 18.07
N PHE A 7 1.82 4.82 17.78
CA PHE A 7 0.98 4.04 16.86
C PHE A 7 -0.26 3.52 17.59
N ASN A 8 -1.19 4.42 17.88
CA ASN A 8 -2.43 4.17 18.61
C ASN A 8 -3.66 4.22 17.69
N ALA A 9 -4.86 4.11 18.28
CA ALA A 9 -6.12 4.13 17.52
C ALA A 9 -6.34 5.47 16.81
N ASP A 10 -6.01 6.59 17.45
CA ASP A 10 -6.19 7.93 16.90
C ASP A 10 -5.30 8.17 15.68
N TRP A 11 -4.03 7.76 15.77
CA TRP A 11 -3.11 7.81 14.63
C TRP A 11 -3.65 6.99 13.46
N LYS A 12 -4.16 5.78 13.72
CA LYS A 12 -4.72 4.91 12.67
C LYS A 12 -5.94 5.54 12.01
N ALA A 13 -6.81 6.18 12.78
CA ALA A 13 -8.00 6.84 12.27
C ALA A 13 -7.62 8.02 11.36
N GLU A 14 -6.71 8.89 11.79
CA GLU A 14 -6.25 10.02 10.97
C GLU A 14 -5.49 9.56 9.72
N PHE A 15 -4.65 8.53 9.84
CA PHE A 15 -3.98 7.95 8.68
C PHE A 15 -4.98 7.39 7.67
N HIS A 16 -5.99 6.66 8.14
CA HIS A 16 -7.04 6.10 7.29
C HIS A 16 -7.87 7.20 6.63
N ARG A 17 -8.15 8.31 7.33
CA ARG A 17 -8.80 9.49 6.76
C ARG A 17 -7.97 10.08 5.62
N LEU A 18 -6.66 10.32 5.83
CA LEU A 18 -5.78 10.85 4.79
C LEU A 18 -5.66 9.92 3.59
N TYR A 19 -5.54 8.62 3.82
CA TYR A 19 -5.47 7.61 2.76
C TYR A 19 -6.67 7.70 1.80
N HIS A 20 -7.86 8.05 2.31
CA HIS A 20 -9.11 8.09 1.53
C HIS A 20 -9.45 9.43 0.89
N LEU A 21 -8.65 10.49 1.10
CA LEU A 21 -8.90 11.80 0.49
C LEU A 21 -9.00 11.72 -1.03
N GLU A 22 -9.66 12.71 -1.63
CA GLU A 22 -9.91 12.71 -3.07
C GLU A 22 -8.82 13.44 -3.85
N SER A 23 -8.24 14.50 -3.28
CA SER A 23 -7.23 15.34 -3.95
C SER A 23 -5.85 15.20 -3.32
N VAL A 24 -4.82 15.43 -4.14
CA VAL A 24 -3.42 15.44 -3.68
C VAL A 24 -3.20 16.63 -2.75
N GLU A 25 -3.80 17.76 -3.06
CA GLU A 25 -3.73 19.01 -2.30
C GLU A 25 -4.25 18.84 -0.87
N GLU A 26 -5.41 18.20 -0.68
CA GLU A 26 -5.95 17.93 0.65
C GLU A 26 -5.07 16.98 1.45
N LEU A 27 -4.45 15.99 0.79
CA LEU A 27 -3.53 15.07 1.45
C LEU A 27 -2.27 15.79 1.90
N GLU A 28 -1.71 16.66 1.06
CA GLU A 28 -0.50 17.42 1.37
C GLU A 28 -0.70 18.39 2.54
N LEU A 29 -1.86 19.08 2.56
CA LEU A 29 -2.25 19.93 3.69
C LEU A 29 -2.50 19.09 4.95
N GLY A 30 -3.31 18.04 4.82
CA GLY A 30 -3.73 17.20 5.93
C GLY A 30 -2.60 16.36 6.56
N TRP A 31 -1.53 16.07 5.81
CA TRP A 31 -0.38 15.33 6.34
C TRP A 31 0.30 16.08 7.49
N ARG A 32 0.51 17.39 7.34
CA ARG A 32 1.13 18.21 8.39
C ARG A 32 0.25 18.22 9.64
N ASP A 33 -1.06 18.39 9.45
CA ASP A 33 -2.04 18.44 10.54
C ASP A 33 -2.17 17.09 11.26
N MET A 34 -2.00 15.98 10.55
CA MET A 34 -1.95 14.65 11.15
C MET A 34 -0.67 14.44 11.98
N VAL A 35 0.49 14.91 11.52
CA VAL A 35 1.78 14.59 12.15
C VAL A 35 2.08 15.48 13.37
N ASN A 36 1.60 16.74 13.37
CA ASN A 36 1.82 17.74 14.43
C ASN A 36 1.41 17.27 15.84
N PRO A 37 0.19 16.74 16.06
CA PRO A 37 -0.28 16.38 17.40
C PRO A 37 0.54 15.25 18.04
N PHE A 38 1.19 14.41 17.23
CA PHE A 38 1.99 13.28 17.69
C PHE A 38 3.50 13.61 17.78
N GLY A 39 3.92 14.82 17.36
CA GLY A 39 5.32 15.26 17.43
C GLY A 39 6.28 14.46 16.54
N LEU A 40 5.81 13.88 15.42
CA LEU A 40 6.57 12.90 14.65
C LEU A 40 7.39 13.49 13.48
N HIS A 41 7.58 14.81 13.41
CA HIS A 41 8.28 15.51 12.32
C HIS A 41 9.71 15.01 12.06
N THR A 42 10.40 14.61 13.12
CA THR A 42 11.79 14.15 13.08
C THR A 42 11.88 12.63 12.94
N SER A 43 10.74 11.92 12.97
CA SER A 43 10.72 10.47 12.86
C SER A 43 11.10 10.04 11.45
N ARG A 44 12.22 9.32 11.33
CA ARG A 44 12.65 8.72 10.06
C ARG A 44 11.57 7.85 9.42
N HIS A 45 10.80 7.12 10.24
CA HIS A 45 9.72 6.27 9.74
C HIS A 45 8.59 7.08 9.08
N ILE A 46 8.18 8.18 9.72
CA ILE A 46 7.12 9.06 9.20
C ILE A 46 7.61 9.81 7.96
N ASN A 47 8.87 10.27 7.96
CA ASN A 47 9.46 10.92 6.78
C ASN A 47 9.58 9.97 5.58
N ASN A 48 9.98 8.71 5.80
CA ASN A 48 10.00 7.69 4.74
C ASN A 48 8.59 7.34 4.24
N LEU A 49 7.60 7.30 5.13
CA LEU A 49 6.21 7.06 4.77
C LEU A 49 5.71 8.20 3.88
N TYR A 50 5.97 9.46 4.24
CA TYR A 50 5.61 10.61 3.41
C TYR A 50 6.36 10.62 2.06
N ALA A 51 7.65 10.30 2.05
CA ALA A 51 8.45 10.22 0.83
C ALA A 51 7.90 9.19 -0.18
N SER A 52 7.28 8.11 0.33
CA SER A 52 6.69 7.04 -0.49
C SER A 52 5.17 7.20 -0.72
N ARG A 53 4.58 8.38 -0.45
CA ARG A 53 3.13 8.62 -0.56
C ARG A 53 2.51 8.36 -1.93
N SER A 54 3.28 8.45 -3.02
CA SER A 54 2.82 8.06 -4.35
C SER A 54 2.51 6.57 -4.48
N LEU A 55 3.03 5.72 -3.58
CA LEU A 55 2.86 4.27 -3.61
C LEU A 55 1.69 3.79 -2.75
N TRP A 56 1.31 4.54 -1.71
CA TRP A 56 0.30 4.08 -0.75
C TRP A 56 -0.95 4.96 -0.68
N SER A 57 -0.91 6.23 -1.07
CA SER A 57 -2.08 7.11 -0.91
C SER A 57 -3.01 7.06 -2.12
N LEU A 58 -4.33 6.99 -1.88
CA LEU A 58 -5.29 6.96 -2.98
C LEU A 58 -5.31 8.23 -3.83
N PRO A 59 -5.18 9.47 -3.30
CA PRO A 59 -5.09 10.67 -4.14
C PRO A 59 -4.03 10.60 -5.23
N TYR A 60 -2.82 10.14 -4.89
CA TYR A 60 -1.72 10.02 -5.84
C TYR A 60 -1.91 8.89 -6.83
N LEU A 61 -2.39 7.73 -6.35
CA LEU A 61 -2.72 6.62 -7.25
C LEU A 61 -3.80 7.06 -8.24
N ARG A 62 -4.84 7.74 -7.77
CA ARG A 62 -5.89 8.31 -8.61
C ARG A 62 -5.35 9.33 -9.60
N SER A 63 -4.57 10.33 -9.17
CA SER A 63 -3.97 11.31 -10.09
C SER A 63 -3.17 10.63 -11.21
N HIS A 64 -2.30 9.66 -10.87
CA HIS A 64 -1.49 8.95 -11.86
C HIS A 64 -2.30 8.08 -12.84
N PHE A 65 -3.40 7.46 -12.37
CA PHE A 65 -4.23 6.60 -13.23
C PHE A 65 -5.34 7.35 -13.96
N LEU A 66 -5.72 8.55 -13.50
CA LEU A 66 -6.94 9.26 -13.95
C LEU A 66 -6.66 10.56 -14.70
N ASP A 67 -5.39 10.98 -14.82
CA ASP A 67 -5.01 12.07 -15.72
C ASP A 67 -5.47 11.72 -17.15
N GLY A 68 -6.31 12.58 -17.72
CA GLY A 68 -6.92 12.39 -19.04
C GLY A 68 -8.18 11.52 -19.10
N MET A 69 -8.67 10.98 -17.98
CA MET A 69 -9.89 10.14 -17.96
C MET A 69 -11.16 10.92 -17.56
N THR A 70 -12.26 10.70 -18.29
CA THR A 70 -13.60 11.22 -17.96
C THR A 70 -14.13 10.60 -16.66
N LEU A 71 -15.03 11.32 -15.97
CA LEU A 71 -15.56 10.92 -14.65
C LEU A 71 -16.14 9.49 -14.62
N THR A 72 -16.74 9.02 -15.72
CA THR A 72 -17.29 7.66 -15.89
C THR A 72 -16.24 6.59 -16.20
N GLY A 73 -15.06 6.97 -16.70
CA GLY A 73 -13.92 6.08 -16.91
C GLY A 73 -13.12 5.80 -15.63
N ARG A 74 -13.16 6.73 -14.67
CA ARG A 74 -12.37 6.67 -13.43
C ARG A 74 -12.67 5.44 -12.57
N SER A 75 -13.95 5.17 -12.29
CA SER A 75 -14.34 4.02 -11.46
C SER A 75 -13.99 2.69 -12.12
N LYS A 76 -14.14 2.58 -13.45
CA LYS A 76 -13.76 1.40 -14.22
C LYS A 76 -12.24 1.18 -14.22
N ALA A 77 -11.46 2.23 -14.41
CA ALA A 77 -9.99 2.16 -14.39
C ALA A 77 -9.45 1.77 -13.02
N ILE A 78 -9.98 2.36 -11.94
CA ILE A 78 -9.63 2.01 -10.56
C ILE A 78 -9.97 0.55 -10.28
N ASN A 79 -11.18 0.11 -10.63
CA ASN A 79 -11.59 -1.28 -10.38
C ASN A 79 -10.72 -2.27 -11.17
N ALA A 80 -10.43 -1.98 -12.44
CA ALA A 80 -9.54 -2.80 -13.25
C ALA A 80 -8.11 -2.87 -12.68
N PHE A 81 -7.59 -1.75 -12.16
CA PHE A 81 -6.28 -1.73 -11.50
C PHE A 81 -6.25 -2.59 -10.24
N ILE A 82 -7.25 -2.45 -9.36
CA ILE A 82 -7.36 -3.25 -8.13
C ILE A 82 -7.44 -4.75 -8.47
N GLN A 83 -8.28 -5.12 -9.44
CA GLN A 83 -8.39 -6.52 -9.89
C GLN A 83 -7.05 -7.05 -10.39
N ARG A 84 -6.33 -6.28 -11.22
CA ARG A 84 -5.02 -6.69 -11.73
C ARG A 84 -3.98 -6.86 -10.63
N LEU A 85 -3.98 -5.99 -9.63
CA LEU A 85 -3.09 -6.08 -8.48
C LEU A 85 -3.39 -7.33 -7.64
N LEU A 86 -4.66 -7.61 -7.36
CA LEU A 86 -5.09 -8.80 -6.63
C LEU A 86 -4.74 -10.09 -7.39
N SER A 87 -5.00 -10.13 -8.70
CA SER A 87 -4.64 -11.27 -9.55
C SER A 87 -3.12 -11.50 -9.56
N ALA A 88 -2.31 -10.44 -9.61
CA ALA A 88 -0.86 -10.56 -9.56
C ALA A 88 -0.37 -11.10 -8.21
N GLN A 89 -0.97 -10.68 -7.10
CA GLN A 89 -0.66 -11.22 -5.76
C GLN A 89 -1.00 -12.71 -5.66
N ILE A 90 -2.18 -13.11 -6.15
CA ILE A 90 -2.61 -14.50 -6.19
C ILE A 90 -1.66 -15.33 -7.05
N LEU A 91 -1.31 -14.84 -8.24
CA LEU A 91 -0.37 -15.51 -9.15
C LEU A 91 1.01 -15.69 -8.51
N LEU A 92 1.52 -14.66 -7.83
CA LEU A 92 2.79 -14.73 -7.12
C LEU A 92 2.74 -15.75 -5.98
N ALA A 93 1.66 -15.79 -5.20
CA ALA A 93 1.48 -16.77 -4.14
C ALA A 93 1.48 -18.20 -4.70
N HIS A 94 0.74 -18.45 -5.78
CA HIS A 94 0.73 -19.76 -6.46
C HIS A 94 2.08 -20.12 -7.08
N PHE A 95 2.83 -19.14 -7.59
CA PHE A 95 4.18 -19.38 -8.10
C PHE A 95 5.10 -19.82 -6.96
N VAL A 96 5.09 -19.12 -5.83
CA VAL A 96 5.88 -19.48 -4.64
C VAL A 96 5.49 -20.87 -4.12
N GLU A 97 4.20 -21.18 -4.07
CA GLU A 97 3.69 -22.49 -3.65
C GLU A 97 4.20 -23.63 -4.56
N GLN A 98 4.15 -23.44 -5.88
CA GLN A 98 4.66 -24.41 -6.85
C GLN A 98 6.17 -24.59 -6.78
N VAL A 99 6.94 -23.52 -6.60
CA VAL A 99 8.40 -23.63 -6.42
C VAL A 99 8.72 -24.36 -5.12
N CYS A 100 8.02 -24.04 -4.03
CA CYS A 100 8.18 -24.74 -2.76
C CYS A 100 7.85 -26.23 -2.88
N SER A 101 6.76 -26.60 -3.55
CA SER A 101 6.39 -28.02 -3.70
C SER A 101 7.39 -28.79 -4.55
N LEU A 102 7.92 -28.20 -5.63
CA LEU A 102 8.96 -28.80 -6.47
C LEU A 102 10.27 -29.01 -5.68
N LEU A 103 10.71 -28.01 -4.92
CA LEU A 103 11.91 -28.12 -4.08
C LEU A 103 11.76 -29.17 -2.97
N HIS A 104 10.55 -29.34 -2.40
CA HIS A 104 10.29 -30.41 -1.44
C HIS A 104 10.28 -31.80 -2.11
N SER A 105 9.74 -31.93 -3.33
CA SER A 105 9.76 -33.20 -4.06
C SER A 105 11.15 -33.62 -4.53
N ASP A 106 12.01 -32.68 -4.90
CA ASP A 106 13.40 -32.96 -5.31
C ASP A 106 14.26 -33.43 -4.14
N SER A 107 14.02 -32.90 -2.93
CA SER A 107 14.68 -33.34 -1.70
C SER A 107 14.27 -34.77 -1.30
N VAL A 108 13.01 -35.15 -1.50
CA VAL A 108 12.52 -36.52 -1.24
C VAL A 108 13.04 -37.51 -2.28
N ASN A 109 13.10 -37.13 -3.56
CA ASN A 109 13.63 -38.00 -4.61
C ASN A 109 15.15 -38.19 -4.52
N SER A 110 15.90 -37.20 -4.04
CA SER A 110 17.35 -37.33 -3.83
C SER A 110 17.75 -38.11 -2.57
N LEU A 111 16.80 -38.42 -1.67
CA LEU A 111 17.01 -39.29 -0.50
C LEU A 111 16.59 -40.75 -0.76
N LEU A 112 15.98 -41.02 -1.92
CA LEU A 112 15.52 -42.34 -2.35
C LEU A 112 16.40 -42.97 -3.45
N VAL A 113 17.53 -42.35 -3.79
CA VAL A 113 18.61 -42.88 -4.64
C VAL A 113 19.89 -43.00 -3.82
#